data_AF-A0A7C1TIT1-F1
#
_entry.id   AF-A0A7C1TIT1-F1
#
_cell.length_a   1.000
_cell.length_b   1.000
_cell.length_c   1.000
_cell.angle_alpha   90.00
_cell.angle_beta   90.00
_cell.angle_gamma   90.00
#
_symmetry.space_group_name_H-M   'P 1'
#
loop_
_entity.id
_entity.type
_entity.pdbx_description
1 polymer ?
#
loop_
_entity_poly.entity_id
_entity_poly.type
_entity_poly.pdbx_seq_one_letter_code
_entity_poly.pdbx_strand_id
1 'polypeptide(L)'
;MSELTARMWLNAMTESITRRDLAAHMALVSRNVQVYGLPGDRTIDYEGWHKRRRNELRKGLLASLTYSDLSIHQITLRRIRFKVTETMTAANGACVIIDKDIIIEQEDGEHWRVVEENINHWEHGGTQKHNVG
;
A
#
# COMPACT_ATOMS: atom_id res chain seq x y z
N MET A 1 -16.69 12.04 -6.68
CA MET A 1 -15.63 11.63 -7.62
C MET A 1 -14.32 11.28 -6.91
N SER A 2 -13.90 11.99 -5.86
CA SER A 2 -12.58 11.79 -5.25
C SER A 2 -12.42 10.56 -4.34
N GLU A 3 -13.48 10.05 -3.71
CA GLU A 3 -13.43 8.75 -3.04
C GLU A 3 -13.23 7.59 -4.03
N LEU A 4 -13.88 7.68 -5.20
CA LEU A 4 -13.67 6.72 -6.29
C LEU A 4 -12.21 6.72 -6.75
N THR A 5 -11.56 7.89 -6.83
CA THR A 5 -10.11 7.98 -7.13
C THR A 5 -9.26 7.23 -6.11
N ALA A 6 -9.51 7.42 -4.80
CA ALA A 6 -8.79 6.68 -3.76
C ALA A 6 -9.03 5.16 -3.88
N ARG A 7 -10.28 4.73 -4.12
CA ARG A 7 -10.62 3.31 -4.37
C ARG A 7 -9.89 2.75 -5.58
N MET A 8 -9.86 3.48 -6.70
CA MET A 8 -9.18 3.06 -7.92
C MET A 8 -7.68 2.91 -7.71
N TRP A 9 -7.06 3.85 -6.97
CA TRP A 9 -5.65 3.77 -6.62
C TRP A 9 -5.36 2.53 -5.74
N LEU A 10 -6.17 2.26 -4.72
CA LEU A 10 -6.03 1.07 -3.87
C LEU A 10 -6.19 -0.23 -4.67
N ASN A 11 -7.16 -0.27 -5.58
CA ASN A 11 -7.36 -1.42 -6.46
C ASN A 11 -6.14 -1.65 -7.38
N ALA A 12 -5.57 -0.57 -7.93
CA ALA A 12 -4.37 -0.65 -8.76
C ALA A 12 -3.16 -1.15 -7.96
N MET A 13 -3.02 -0.74 -6.69
CA MET A 13 -1.99 -1.27 -5.78
C MET A 13 -2.16 -2.77 -5.60
N THR A 14 -3.36 -3.26 -5.30
CA THR A 14 -3.67 -4.70 -5.19
C THR A 14 -3.37 -5.47 -6.48
N GLU A 15 -3.81 -4.93 -7.61
CA GLU A 15 -3.68 -5.57 -8.91
C GLU A 15 -2.21 -5.71 -9.33
N SER A 16 -1.41 -4.67 -9.12
CA SER A 16 0.02 -4.70 -9.43
C SER A 16 0.77 -5.81 -8.68
N ILE A 17 0.38 -6.10 -7.43
CA ILE A 17 0.95 -7.22 -6.65
C ILE A 17 0.48 -8.56 -7.17
N THR A 18 -0.83 -8.69 -7.42
CA THR A 18 -1.42 -9.93 -7.96
C THR A 18 -0.78 -10.32 -9.29
N ARG A 19 -0.50 -9.33 -10.15
CA ARG A 19 0.17 -9.51 -11.44
C ARG A 19 1.70 -9.60 -11.33
N ARG A 20 2.26 -9.39 -10.14
CA ARG A 20 3.71 -9.26 -9.87
C ARG A 20 4.40 -8.21 -10.76
N ASP A 21 3.67 -7.15 -11.09
CA ASP A 21 4.14 -6.08 -11.94
C ASP A 21 4.73 -4.95 -11.09
N LEU A 22 6.06 -5.00 -10.94
CA LEU A 22 6.80 -3.99 -10.20
C LEU A 22 6.72 -2.61 -10.87
N ALA A 23 6.70 -2.55 -12.20
CA ALA A 23 6.68 -1.28 -12.92
C ALA A 23 5.32 -0.59 -12.73
N ALA A 24 4.22 -1.33 -12.87
CA ALA A 24 2.89 -0.83 -12.59
C ALA A 24 2.73 -0.41 -11.12
N HIS A 25 3.28 -1.18 -10.17
CA HIS A 25 3.25 -0.81 -8.76
C HIS A 25 3.97 0.52 -8.50
N MET A 26 5.20 0.65 -9.00
CA MET A 26 5.99 1.86 -8.77
C MET A 26 5.49 3.07 -9.56
N ALA A 27 4.66 2.88 -10.59
CA ALA A 27 3.98 3.99 -11.28
C ALA A 27 2.92 4.70 -10.41
N LEU A 28 2.42 4.01 -9.37
CA LEU A 28 1.48 4.51 -8.37
C LEU A 28 2.17 5.22 -7.19
N VAL A 29 3.50 5.25 -7.17
CA VAL A 29 4.33 5.76 -6.08
C VAL A 29 5.11 6.98 -6.58
N SER A 30 5.00 8.09 -5.86
CA SER A 30 5.75 9.30 -6.16
C SER A 30 7.23 9.08 -5.94
N ARG A 31 8.08 9.71 -6.76
CA ARG A 31 9.53 9.76 -6.47
C ARG A 31 9.87 10.49 -5.18
N ASN A 32 8.94 11.32 -4.68
CA ASN A 32 9.08 12.05 -3.42
C ASN A 32 8.43 11.33 -2.24
N VAL A 33 7.99 10.07 -2.40
CA VAL A 33 7.29 9.33 -1.35
C VAL A 33 8.11 9.23 -0.07
N GLN A 34 7.43 9.36 1.08
CA GLN A 34 7.98 9.02 2.39
C GLN A 34 7.01 8.10 3.14
N VAL A 35 7.55 7.07 3.79
CA VAL A 35 6.77 6.16 4.64
C VAL A 35 7.31 6.22 6.06
N TYR A 36 6.43 6.54 7.00
CA TYR A 36 6.73 6.69 8.41
C TYR A 36 6.06 5.61 9.26
N GLY A 37 6.41 5.54 10.54
CA GLY A 37 5.77 4.65 11.52
C GLY A 37 6.24 3.20 11.46
N LEU A 38 7.37 2.92 10.79
CA LEU A 38 7.94 1.58 10.76
C LEU A 38 8.69 1.27 12.08
N PRO A 39 8.76 -0.01 12.49
CA PRO A 39 9.49 -0.40 13.70
C PRO A 39 10.93 0.12 13.73
N GLY A 40 11.32 0.70 14.87
CA GLY A 40 12.65 1.24 15.11
C GLY A 40 12.93 2.60 14.46
N ASP A 41 11.91 3.47 14.41
CA ASP A 41 11.97 4.85 13.89
C ASP A 41 12.54 4.94 12.47
N ARG A 42 12.23 3.94 11.64
CA ARG A 42 12.70 3.89 10.27
C ARG A 42 11.74 4.65 9.35
N THR A 43 12.33 5.38 8.42
CA THR A 43 11.61 5.95 7.27
C THR A 43 12.01 5.19 6.01
N ILE A 44 11.06 4.98 5.10
CA ILE A 44 11.33 4.45 3.77
C ILE A 44 11.03 5.52 2.73
N ASP A 45 12.01 5.82 1.88
CA ASP A 45 11.86 6.66 0.70
C ASP A 45 11.54 5.81 -0.55
N TYR A 46 11.48 6.45 -1.71
CA TYR A 46 11.21 5.77 -3.00
C TYR A 46 12.15 4.59 -3.28
N GLU A 47 13.45 4.76 -3.07
CA GLU A 47 14.45 3.71 -3.34
C GLU A 47 14.32 2.55 -2.36
N GLY A 48 14.07 2.85 -1.09
CA GLY A 48 13.78 1.84 -0.06
C GLY A 48 12.52 1.05 -0.40
N TRP A 49 11.44 1.73 -0.81
CA TRP A 49 10.19 1.09 -1.22
C TRP A 49 10.41 0.22 -2.44
N HIS A 50 11.05 0.76 -3.48
CA HIS A 50 11.36 0.03 -4.70
C HIS A 50 12.18 -1.22 -4.39
N LYS A 51 13.23 -1.11 -3.58
CA LYS A 51 14.09 -2.24 -3.20
C LYS A 51 13.30 -3.30 -2.45
N ARG A 52 12.47 -2.89 -1.48
CA ARG A 52 11.60 -3.79 -0.72
C ARG A 52 10.65 -4.54 -1.65
N ARG A 53 9.88 -3.82 -2.46
CA ARG A 53 8.87 -4.42 -3.34
C ARG A 53 9.49 -5.30 -4.42
N ARG A 54 10.62 -4.90 -4.99
CA ARG A 54 11.41 -5.72 -5.93
C ARG A 54 11.81 -7.05 -5.30
N ASN A 55 12.32 -7.02 -4.07
CA ASN A 55 12.73 -8.23 -3.37
C ASN A 55 11.55 -9.14 -3.04
N GLU A 56 10.44 -8.57 -2.57
CA GLU A 56 9.21 -9.30 -2.26
C GLU A 56 8.66 -10.01 -3.51
N LEU A 57 8.55 -9.30 -4.64
CA LEU A 57 8.03 -9.89 -5.88
C LEU A 57 8.98 -10.91 -6.50
N ARG A 58 10.29 -10.60 -6.56
CA ARG A 58 11.30 -11.52 -7.14
C ARG A 58 11.41 -12.82 -6.36
N LYS A 59 11.31 -12.76 -5.03
CA LYS A 59 11.40 -13.94 -4.16
C LYS A 59 10.04 -14.59 -3.91
N GLY A 60 8.96 -14.01 -4.43
CA GLY A 60 7.59 -14.49 -4.17
C GLY A 60 7.23 -14.47 -2.69
N LEU A 61 7.69 -13.48 -1.92
CA LEU A 61 7.42 -13.37 -0.48
C LEU A 61 6.05 -12.78 -0.19
N LEU A 62 5.57 -11.88 -1.06
CA LEU A 62 4.26 -11.24 -0.95
C LEU A 62 3.31 -11.88 -1.95
N ALA A 63 2.18 -12.40 -1.47
CA ALA A 63 1.15 -13.02 -2.28
C ALA A 63 0.06 -12.02 -2.68
N SER A 64 -0.42 -11.21 -1.73
CA SER A 64 -1.47 -10.22 -2.00
C SER A 64 -1.42 -9.03 -1.06
N LEU A 65 -2.05 -7.93 -1.50
CA LEU A 65 -2.46 -6.80 -0.68
C LEU A 65 -3.97 -6.67 -0.80
N THR A 66 -4.65 -6.40 0.31
CA THR A 66 -6.06 -6.00 0.31
C THR A 66 -6.26 -4.79 1.19
N TYR A 67 -7.30 -4.01 0.89
CA TYR A 67 -7.61 -2.78 1.61
C TYR A 67 -9.07 -2.79 2.07
N SER A 68 -9.28 -2.42 3.33
CA SER A 68 -10.60 -2.22 3.94
C SER A 68 -10.65 -0.86 4.64
N ASP A 69 -11.85 -0.53 5.15
CA ASP A 69 -12.06 0.60 6.07
C ASP A 69 -11.56 1.96 5.52
N LEU A 70 -11.72 2.16 4.21
CA LEU A 70 -11.40 3.43 3.56
C LEU A 70 -12.23 4.55 4.19
N SER A 71 -11.55 5.51 4.81
CA SER A 71 -12.14 6.70 5.38
C SER A 71 -11.43 7.94 4.85
N ILE A 72 -12.16 8.81 4.15
CA ILE A 72 -11.59 10.03 3.57
C ILE A 72 -11.50 11.12 4.64
N HIS A 73 -10.30 11.68 4.83
CA HIS A 73 -10.08 12.80 5.75
C HIS A 73 -10.15 14.15 5.06
N GLN A 74 -9.56 14.25 3.85
CA GLN A 74 -9.49 15.51 3.13
C GLN A 74 -9.44 15.26 1.62
N ILE A 75 -10.17 16.07 0.87
CA ILE A 75 -10.13 16.12 -0.60
C ILE A 75 -9.85 17.55 -1.03
N THR A 76 -8.93 17.70 -1.95
CA THR A 76 -8.70 18.92 -2.73
C THR A 76 -8.59 18.55 -4.20
N LEU A 77 -8.37 19.54 -5.08
CA LEU A 77 -8.24 19.30 -6.52
C LEU A 77 -7.10 18.33 -6.86
N ARG A 78 -5.96 18.44 -6.19
CA ARG A 78 -4.73 17.69 -6.53
C ARG A 78 -4.17 16.85 -5.39
N ARG A 79 -4.88 16.73 -4.27
CA ARG A 79 -4.44 15.97 -3.08
C ARG A 79 -5.64 15.34 -2.39
N ILE A 80 -5.52 14.06 -2.04
CA ILE A 80 -6.50 13.31 -1.26
C ILE A 80 -5.77 12.66 -0.08
N ARG A 81 -6.29 12.87 1.13
CA ARG A 81 -5.83 12.21 2.35
C ARG A 81 -6.92 11.29 2.88
N PHE A 82 -6.54 10.07 3.22
CA PHE A 82 -7.46 9.06 3.70
C PHE A 82 -6.76 8.05 4.59
N LYS A 83 -7.53 7.34 5.41
CA LYS A 83 -7.07 6.21 6.22
C LYS A 83 -7.60 4.91 5.62
N VAL A 84 -6.82 3.85 5.73
CA VAL A 84 -7.19 2.47 5.36
C VAL A 84 -6.60 1.47 6.35
N THR A 85 -7.17 0.27 6.34
CA THR A 85 -6.54 -0.94 6.85
C THR A 85 -6.02 -1.75 5.67
N GLU A 86 -4.71 -1.98 5.59
CA GLU A 86 -4.05 -2.83 4.61
C GLU A 86 -3.79 -4.21 5.22
N THR A 87 -4.19 -5.28 4.54
CA THR A 87 -3.75 -6.64 4.87
C THR A 87 -2.72 -7.10 3.86
N MET A 88 -1.51 -7.37 4.35
CA MET A 88 -0.42 -7.97 3.58
C MET A 88 -0.39 -9.48 3.84
N THR A 89 -0.61 -10.28 2.80
CA THR A 89 -0.52 -11.75 2.90
C THR A 89 0.77 -12.23 2.26
N ALA A 90 1.61 -12.90 3.05
CA ALA A 90 2.82 -13.54 2.57
C ALA A 90 2.51 -14.87 1.87
N ALA A 91 3.43 -15.36 1.04
CA ALA A 91 3.25 -16.61 0.30
C ALA A 91 3.16 -17.87 1.19
N ASN A 92 3.61 -17.79 2.45
CA ASN A 92 3.44 -18.86 3.43
C ASN A 92 2.11 -18.77 4.21
N GLY A 93 1.21 -17.86 3.83
CA GLY A 93 -0.09 -17.65 4.49
C GLY A 93 -0.04 -16.82 5.77
N ALA A 94 1.14 -16.33 6.20
CA ALA A 94 1.22 -15.37 7.29
C ALA A 94 0.66 -14.02 6.82
N CYS A 95 -0.10 -13.36 7.68
CA CYS A 95 -0.69 -12.06 7.38
C CYS A 95 -0.19 -10.99 8.35
N VAL A 96 -0.07 -9.77 7.85
CA VAL A 96 0.14 -8.56 8.67
C VAL A 96 -0.98 -7.59 8.32
N ILE A 97 -1.64 -7.06 9.34
CA ILE A 97 -2.68 -6.05 9.22
C ILE A 97 -2.05 -4.71 9.63
N ILE A 98 -2.26 -3.68 8.83
CA ILE A 98 -1.60 -2.37 8.98
C ILE A 98 -2.66 -1.28 8.86
N ASP A 99 -2.81 -0.48 9.90
CA ASP A 99 -3.59 0.75 9.86
C ASP A 99 -2.70 1.92 9.48
N LYS A 100 -3.06 2.64 8.43
CA LYS A 100 -2.25 3.77 7.94
C LYS A 100 -3.05 4.92 7.37
N ASP A 101 -2.51 6.11 7.52
CA ASP A 101 -2.88 7.28 6.73
C ASP A 101 -2.11 7.25 5.41
N ILE A 102 -2.78 7.64 4.33
CA ILE A 102 -2.21 7.76 2.99
C ILE A 102 -2.54 9.15 2.43
N ILE A 103 -1.54 9.76 1.80
CA ILE A 103 -1.70 10.97 0.98
C ILE A 103 -1.33 10.61 -0.45
N ILE A 104 -2.29 10.78 -1.35
CA ILE A 104 -2.06 10.73 -2.80
C ILE A 104 -2.17 12.12 -3.41
N GLU A 105 -1.33 12.41 -4.38
CA GLU A 105 -1.33 13.64 -5.15
C GLU A 105 -1.42 13.38 -6.64
N GLN A 106 -2.06 14.31 -7.34
CA GLN A 106 -2.11 14.31 -8.78
C GLN A 106 -0.87 15.02 -9.34
N GLU A 107 0.12 14.22 -9.74
CA GLU A 107 1.31 14.71 -10.43
C GLU A 107 1.00 15.06 -11.89
N ASP A 108 2.03 15.46 -12.64
CA ASP A 108 1.90 15.80 -14.05
C ASP A 108 1.30 14.64 -14.86
N GLY A 109 0.40 15.00 -15.79
CA GLY A 109 -0.30 14.03 -16.63
C GLY A 109 -1.47 13.32 -15.95
N GLU A 110 -2.09 13.93 -14.93
CA GLU A 110 -3.30 13.44 -14.24
C GLU A 110 -3.17 12.14 -13.44
N HIS A 111 -1.94 11.63 -13.25
CA HIS A 111 -1.69 10.40 -12.50
C HIS A 111 -1.66 10.65 -10.99
N TRP A 112 -2.47 9.89 -10.26
CA TRP A 112 -2.47 9.91 -8.80
C TRP A 112 -1.40 8.99 -8.24
N ARG A 113 -0.49 9.54 -7.43
CA ARG A 113 0.62 8.81 -6.82
C ARG A 113 0.65 9.04 -5.32
N VAL A 114 1.02 8.02 -4.55
CA VAL A 114 1.26 8.18 -3.11
C VAL A 114 2.53 8.99 -2.89
N VAL A 115 2.40 10.03 -2.07
CA VAL A 115 3.51 10.89 -1.62
C VAL A 115 3.84 10.66 -0.15
N GLU A 116 2.90 10.12 0.62
CA GLU A 116 3.12 9.82 2.03
C GLU A 116 2.27 8.64 2.50
N GLU A 117 2.89 7.75 3.28
CA GLU A 117 2.17 6.82 4.16
C GLU A 117 2.64 7.00 5.60
N ASN A 118 1.71 6.94 6.54
CA ASN A 118 2.04 6.93 7.96
C ASN A 118 1.38 5.73 8.64
N ILE A 119 2.21 4.78 9.10
CA ILE A 119 1.75 3.57 9.77
C ILE A 119 1.43 3.92 11.23
N ASN A 120 0.15 3.85 11.57
CA ASN A 120 -0.34 4.15 12.91
C ASN A 120 -0.28 2.92 13.83
N HIS A 121 -0.54 1.73 13.26
CA HIS A 121 -0.58 0.47 13.97
C HIS A 121 -0.31 -0.69 13.02
N TRP A 122 0.26 -1.77 13.54
CA TRP A 122 0.37 -3.02 12.81
C TRP A 122 0.30 -4.21 13.77
N GLU A 123 -0.25 -5.31 13.28
CA GLU A 123 -0.34 -6.57 14.02
C GLU A 123 -0.24 -7.78 13.08
N HIS A 124 0.07 -8.94 13.65
CA HIS A 124 0.03 -10.19 12.92
C HIS A 124 -1.42 -10.69 12.82
N GLY A 125 -1.93 -10.82 11.60
CA GLY A 125 -3.17 -11.51 11.36
C GLY A 125 -3.01 -12.99 11.69
N GLY A 126 -3.95 -13.56 12.44
CA GLY A 126 -3.93 -14.99 12.77
C GLY A 126 -3.83 -15.86 11.51
N THR A 127 -3.11 -16.97 11.58
CA THR A 127 -3.03 -17.94 10.49
C THR A 127 -4.45 -18.39 10.14
N GLN A 128 -4.89 -18.19 8.89
CA GLN A 128 -6.10 -18.90 8.41
C GLN A 128 -5.78 -20.39 8.48
N LYS A 129 -6.26 -21.04 9.55
CA LYS A 129 -6.24 -22.49 9.67
C LYS A 129 -7.09 -23.02 8.51
N HIS A 130 -6.45 -23.60 7.52
CA HIS A 130 -7.12 -24.50 6.59
C HIS A 130 -7.62 -25.68 7.44
N ASN A 131 -8.86 -25.61 7.92
CA ASN A 131 -9.58 -26.78 8.40
C ASN A 131 -9.99 -27.57 7.16
N VAL A 132 -9.14 -28.52 6.76
CA VAL A 132 -9.59 -29.70 6.03
C VAL A 132 -10.11 -30.67 7.08
N GLY A 133 -11.43 -30.77 7.16
CA GLY A 133 -12.19 -31.78 7.89
C GLY A 133 -13.27 -32.32 6.99
#